data_AF-A0A9D9C071-F1
#
_entry.id   AF-A0A9D9C071-F1
#
_cell.length_a   1.000
_cell.length_b   1.000
_cell.length_c   1.000
_cell.angle_alpha   90.00
_cell.angle_beta   90.00
_cell.angle_gamma   90.00
#
_symmetry.space_group_name_H-M   'P 1'
#
loop_
_entity.id
_entity.type
_entity.pdbx_description
1 polymer ?
#
loop_
_entity_poly.entity_id
_entity_poly.type
_entity_poly.pdbx_seq_one_letter_code
_entity_poly.pdbx_strand_id
1 'polypeptide(L)'
;MSKLLARAKVKRVNAEYDYQNISIDDAYIDDCCYNLEQAIEFALKYLVEMNGENYVENHDIRAQMNKLKSLNAYIPCEKELRLHASTINSWEVETRYNDNFVALIEDINDIKDIADAIIDYCDSLVKTLHDMKLYDDAFNLIKNKTKTIEMRLNDKKRKLLKKGDFIRFTNTLTGEKLIC
;
A
#
# COMPACT_ATOMS: atom_id res chain seq x y z
N MET A 1 -8.03 10.75 5.41
CA MET A 1 -7.14 9.62 5.06
C MET A 1 -7.18 9.47 3.55
N SER A 2 -6.04 9.36 2.88
CA SER A 2 -5.97 9.24 1.43
C SER A 2 -6.80 8.04 0.95
N LYS A 3 -7.59 8.22 -0.11
CA LYS A 3 -8.33 7.11 -0.75
C LYS A 3 -7.47 6.35 -1.75
N LEU A 4 -6.24 6.81 -2.03
CA LEU A 4 -5.38 6.28 -3.07
C LEU A 4 -4.95 4.83 -2.78
N LEU A 5 -4.44 4.55 -1.57
CA LEU A 5 -4.03 3.18 -1.21
C LEU A 5 -5.20 2.20 -1.26
N ALA A 6 -6.40 2.62 -0.84
CA ALA A 6 -7.59 1.78 -0.94
C ALA A 6 -7.95 1.49 -2.40
N ARG A 7 -7.83 2.47 -3.31
CA ARG A 7 -8.03 2.28 -4.75
C ARG A 7 -6.97 1.38 -5.37
N ALA A 8 -5.69 1.56 -5.01
CA ALA A 8 -4.59 0.71 -5.47
C ALA A 8 -4.88 -0.77 -5.17
N LYS A 9 -5.33 -1.07 -3.95
CA LYS A 9 -5.70 -2.43 -3.53
C LYS A 9 -6.88 -2.99 -4.32
N VAL A 10 -7.93 -2.20 -4.52
CA VAL A 10 -9.09 -2.64 -5.33
C VAL A 10 -8.65 -2.95 -6.76
N LYS A 11 -7.81 -2.09 -7.36
CA LYS A 11 -7.25 -2.32 -8.69
C LYS A 11 -6.42 -3.59 -8.76
N ARG A 12 -5.57 -3.83 -7.78
CA ARG A 12 -4.78 -5.07 -7.69
C ARG A 12 -5.65 -6.32 -7.56
N VAL A 13 -6.73 -6.28 -6.79
CA VAL A 13 -7.69 -7.39 -6.66
C VAL A 13 -8.42 -7.63 -7.98
N ASN A 14 -8.84 -6.59 -8.68
CA ASN A 14 -9.45 -6.73 -10.00
C ASN A 14 -8.47 -7.36 -10.99
N ALA A 15 -7.23 -6.88 -11.04
CA ALA A 15 -6.19 -7.47 -11.88
C ALA A 15 -5.96 -8.97 -11.60
N GLU A 16 -6.07 -9.41 -10.33
CA GLU A 16 -5.98 -10.83 -9.98
C GLU A 16 -7.14 -11.64 -10.57
N TYR A 17 -8.35 -11.10 -10.45
CA TYR A 17 -9.53 -11.71 -11.01
C TYR A 17 -9.40 -11.83 -12.53
N ASP A 18 -9.00 -10.76 -13.20
CA ASP A 18 -8.81 -10.73 -14.64
C ASP A 18 -7.74 -11.75 -15.06
N TYR A 19 -6.60 -11.77 -14.36
CA TYR A 19 -5.51 -12.72 -14.61
C TYR A 19 -5.97 -14.19 -14.59
N GLN A 20 -6.80 -14.56 -13.62
CA GLN A 20 -7.33 -15.92 -13.49
C GLN A 20 -8.27 -16.32 -14.64
N ASN A 21 -8.80 -15.34 -15.38
CA ASN A 21 -9.76 -15.53 -16.45
C ASN A 21 -9.17 -15.27 -17.85
N ILE A 22 -7.87 -14.97 -17.98
CA ILE A 22 -7.18 -14.73 -19.27
C ILE A 22 -7.39 -15.87 -20.29
N SER A 23 -7.59 -17.11 -19.84
CA SER A 23 -7.84 -18.25 -20.74
C SER A 23 -9.25 -18.27 -21.34
N ILE A 24 -10.17 -17.45 -20.84
CA ILE A 24 -11.56 -17.41 -21.26
C ILE A 24 -11.74 -16.47 -22.45
N ASP A 25 -11.17 -15.27 -22.36
CA ASP A 25 -11.35 -14.17 -23.31
C ASP A 25 -10.14 -13.22 -23.21
N ASP A 26 -9.68 -12.70 -24.35
CA ASP A 26 -8.53 -11.79 -24.40
C ASP A 26 -8.82 -10.42 -23.78
N ALA A 27 -10.08 -10.01 -23.68
CA ALA A 27 -10.49 -8.83 -22.93
C ALA A 27 -10.02 -8.86 -21.46
N TYR A 28 -9.83 -10.04 -20.87
CA TYR A 28 -9.27 -10.16 -19.52
C TYR A 28 -7.77 -9.81 -19.45
N ILE A 29 -7.01 -9.95 -20.54
CA ILE A 29 -5.62 -9.46 -20.60
C ILE A 29 -5.62 -7.94 -20.55
N ASP A 30 -6.47 -7.31 -21.35
CA ASP A 30 -6.62 -5.85 -21.43
C ASP A 30 -6.95 -5.28 -20.05
N ASP A 31 -8.00 -5.81 -19.42
CA ASP A 31 -8.45 -5.39 -18.09
C ASP A 31 -7.38 -5.66 -17.02
N CYS A 32 -6.67 -6.80 -17.07
CA CYS A 32 -5.60 -7.12 -16.14
C CYS A 32 -4.47 -6.09 -16.21
N CYS A 33 -3.97 -5.82 -17.41
CA CYS A 33 -2.90 -4.85 -17.65
C CYS A 33 -3.30 -3.43 -17.22
N TYR A 34 -4.50 -2.99 -17.57
CA TYR A 34 -5.04 -1.69 -17.15
C TYR A 34 -5.14 -1.60 -15.62
N ASN A 35 -5.66 -2.64 -14.96
CA ASN A 35 -5.81 -2.64 -13.51
C ASN A 35 -4.45 -2.70 -12.78
N LEU A 36 -3.44 -3.38 -13.33
CA LEU A 36 -2.07 -3.38 -12.79
C LEU A 36 -1.41 -2.00 -12.88
N GLU A 37 -1.51 -1.34 -14.04
CA GLU A 37 -1.02 0.04 -14.23
C GLU A 37 -1.64 0.98 -13.19
N GLN A 38 -2.97 0.98 -13.09
CA GLN A 38 -3.70 1.81 -12.14
C GLN A 38 -3.36 1.50 -10.68
N ALA A 39 -3.13 0.22 -10.34
CA ALA A 39 -2.73 -0.17 -9.00
C ALA A 39 -1.38 0.46 -8.61
N ILE A 40 -0.39 0.41 -9.49
CA ILE A 40 0.92 1.01 -9.30
C ILE A 40 0.80 2.53 -9.23
N GLU A 41 0.07 3.15 -10.16
CA GLU A 41 -0.11 4.60 -10.21
C GLU A 41 -0.69 5.13 -8.89
N PHE A 42 -1.79 4.53 -8.41
CA PHE A 42 -2.40 4.95 -7.14
C PHE A 42 -1.47 4.73 -5.93
N ALA A 43 -0.69 3.65 -5.92
CA ALA A 43 0.24 3.38 -4.83
C ALA A 43 1.39 4.40 -4.80
N LEU A 44 1.96 4.76 -5.97
CA LEU A 44 2.99 5.79 -6.06
C LEU A 44 2.46 7.17 -5.68
N LYS A 45 1.26 7.54 -6.13
CA LYS A 45 0.60 8.79 -5.72
C LYS A 45 0.39 8.84 -4.20
N TYR A 46 -0.01 7.72 -3.60
CA TYR A 46 -0.13 7.60 -2.14
C TYR A 46 1.22 7.84 -1.46
N LEU A 47 2.32 7.26 -1.96
CA LEU A 47 3.65 7.51 -1.41
C LEU A 47 4.03 8.99 -1.50
N VAL A 48 3.69 9.69 -2.58
CA VAL A 48 3.97 11.14 -2.68
C VAL A 48 3.19 11.90 -1.60
N GLU A 49 1.90 11.61 -1.42
CA GLU A 49 1.08 12.23 -0.36
C GLU A 49 1.62 11.94 1.04
N MET A 50 2.10 10.72 1.30
CA MET A 50 2.69 10.36 2.60
C MET A 50 4.01 11.08 2.89
N ASN A 51 4.67 11.60 1.86
CA ASN A 51 5.84 12.46 1.98
C ASN A 51 5.48 13.96 2.02
N GLY A 52 4.19 14.31 2.15
CA GLY A 52 3.73 15.68 2.39
C GLY A 52 3.60 16.55 1.14
N GLU A 53 3.59 15.94 -0.05
CA GLU A 53 3.58 16.63 -1.33
C GLU A 53 2.39 16.21 -2.19
N ASN A 54 2.06 17.05 -3.19
CA ASN A 54 1.08 16.69 -4.20
C ASN A 54 1.75 15.82 -5.29
N TYR A 55 1.03 14.79 -5.73
CA TYR A 55 1.46 13.94 -6.84
C TYR A 55 1.37 14.67 -8.17
N VAL A 56 2.06 14.16 -9.19
CA VAL A 56 2.00 14.73 -10.55
C VAL A 56 0.66 14.35 -11.18
N GLU A 57 -0.04 15.30 -11.78
CA GLU A 57 -1.32 15.04 -12.48
C GLU A 57 -1.09 14.59 -13.94
N ASN A 58 -0.26 13.57 -14.11
CA ASN A 58 -0.11 12.82 -15.35
C ASN A 58 -0.09 11.32 -15.01
N HIS A 59 -0.57 10.50 -15.94
CA HIS A 59 -0.59 9.04 -15.80
C HIS A 59 0.78 8.41 -16.07
N ASP A 60 1.87 9.16 -15.87
CA ASP A 60 3.23 8.70 -16.14
C ASP A 60 3.89 8.21 -14.84
N ILE A 61 4.11 6.89 -14.76
CA ILE A 61 4.82 6.24 -13.66
C ILE A 61 6.19 6.86 -13.41
N ARG A 62 6.95 7.21 -14.46
CA ARG A 62 8.28 7.83 -14.31
C ARG A 62 8.20 9.20 -13.66
N ALA A 63 7.16 9.98 -13.96
CA ALA A 63 6.96 11.28 -13.35
C ALA A 63 6.76 11.15 -11.82
N GLN A 64 5.95 10.19 -11.39
CA GLN A 64 5.78 9.90 -9.96
C GLN A 64 7.07 9.42 -9.31
N MET A 65 7.81 8.50 -9.97
CA MET A 65 9.09 8.01 -9.45
C MET A 65 10.12 9.14 -9.30
N ASN A 66 10.20 10.05 -10.27
CA ASN A 66 11.12 11.19 -10.21
C ASN A 66 10.73 12.16 -9.09
N LYS A 67 9.43 12.39 -8.86
CA LYS A 67 8.94 13.16 -7.72
C LYS A 67 9.33 12.50 -6.40
N LEU A 68 9.04 11.21 -6.21
CA LEU A 68 9.43 10.46 -5.01
C LEU A 68 10.94 10.50 -4.75
N LYS A 69 11.76 10.37 -5.80
CA LYS A 69 13.21 10.49 -5.70
C LYS A 69 13.67 11.86 -5.25
N SER A 70 13.02 12.94 -5.73
CA SER A 70 13.31 14.31 -5.26
C SER A 70 12.99 14.52 -3.77
N LEU A 71 12.12 13.69 -3.21
CA LEU A 71 11.74 13.70 -1.79
C LEU A 71 12.62 12.76 -0.93
N ASN A 72 13.64 12.12 -1.52
CA ASN A 72 14.40 11.03 -0.89
C ASN A 72 13.50 9.90 -0.35
N ALA A 73 12.33 9.68 -0.96
CA ALA A 73 11.42 8.62 -0.57
C ALA A 73 11.93 7.26 -1.09
N TYR A 74 11.81 6.24 -0.26
CA TYR A 74 12.09 4.86 -0.67
C TYR A 74 10.98 4.33 -1.58
N ILE A 75 11.37 3.69 -2.68
CA ILE A 75 10.48 3.03 -3.64
C ILE A 75 10.88 1.55 -3.70
N PRO A 76 10.00 0.61 -3.30
CA PRO A 76 10.23 -0.82 -3.50
C PRO A 76 10.44 -1.14 -4.98
N CYS A 77 11.40 -2.02 -5.27
CA CYS A 77 11.74 -2.46 -6.63
C CYS A 77 11.96 -1.29 -7.62
N GLU A 78 12.59 -0.18 -7.18
CA GLU A 78 12.76 1.03 -8.02
C GLU A 78 13.38 0.73 -9.38
N LYS A 79 14.38 -0.15 -9.43
CA LYS A 79 15.12 -0.43 -10.66
C LYS A 79 14.24 -1.18 -11.66
N GLU A 80 13.57 -2.22 -11.19
CA GLU A 80 12.65 -3.07 -11.93
C GLU A 80 11.47 -2.23 -12.44
N LEU A 81 10.83 -1.46 -11.55
CA LEU A 81 9.76 -0.55 -11.93
C LEU A 81 10.20 0.44 -13.02
N ARG A 82 11.44 0.98 -12.93
CA ARG A 82 11.96 1.92 -13.93
C ARG A 82 12.19 1.26 -15.30
N LEU A 83 12.61 0.00 -15.31
CA LEU A 83 12.78 -0.80 -16.53
C LEU A 83 11.42 -1.05 -17.20
N HIS A 84 10.41 -1.45 -16.43
CA HIS A 84 9.06 -1.73 -16.96
C HIS A 84 8.20 -0.48 -17.18
N ALA A 85 8.61 0.71 -16.74
CA ALA A 85 7.77 1.91 -16.80
C ALA A 85 7.25 2.25 -18.21
N SER A 86 7.98 1.91 -19.27
CA SER A 86 7.48 2.13 -20.64
C SER A 86 6.30 1.22 -20.96
N THR A 87 6.42 -0.07 -20.62
CA THR A 87 5.39 -1.09 -20.79
C THR A 87 4.17 -0.77 -19.95
N ILE A 88 4.38 -0.43 -18.68
CA ILE A 88 3.28 -0.07 -17.76
C ILE A 88 2.52 1.16 -18.29
N ASN A 89 3.22 2.22 -18.69
CA ASN A 89 2.57 3.41 -19.23
C ASN A 89 1.80 3.11 -20.54
N SER A 90 2.28 2.20 -21.39
CA SER A 90 1.57 1.87 -22.62
C SER A 90 0.24 1.15 -22.34
N TRP A 91 0.20 0.33 -21.29
CA TRP A 91 -1.01 -0.36 -20.86
C TRP A 91 -2.16 0.57 -20.48
N GLU A 92 -1.90 1.80 -20.03
CA GLU A 92 -2.96 2.76 -19.72
C GLU A 92 -3.81 3.10 -20.95
N VAL A 93 -3.19 3.18 -22.13
CA VAL A 93 -3.84 3.63 -23.37
C VAL A 93 -4.15 2.45 -24.29
N GLU A 94 -3.19 1.56 -24.50
CA GLU A 94 -3.32 0.50 -25.52
C GLU A 94 -4.41 -0.51 -25.15
N THR A 95 -4.56 -0.89 -23.89
CA THR A 95 -5.61 -1.82 -23.41
C THR A 95 -7.03 -1.32 -23.65
N ARG A 96 -7.22 -0.01 -23.86
CA ARG A 96 -8.55 0.59 -24.05
C ARG A 96 -8.88 0.91 -25.50
N TYR A 97 -7.86 1.04 -26.34
CA TYR A 97 -8.01 1.65 -27.67
C TYR A 97 -7.33 0.86 -28.80
N ASN A 98 -6.53 -0.15 -28.48
CA ASN A 98 -5.88 -1.00 -29.47
C ASN A 98 -6.49 -2.40 -29.45
N ASP A 99 -7.36 -2.68 -30.43
CA ASP A 99 -7.98 -4.00 -30.61
C ASP A 99 -6.97 -5.15 -30.83
N ASN A 100 -5.70 -4.84 -31.10
CA ASN A 100 -4.62 -5.82 -31.25
C ASN A 100 -3.61 -5.73 -30.10
N PHE A 101 -4.04 -5.28 -28.91
CA PHE A 101 -3.18 -5.26 -27.74
C PHE A 101 -2.72 -6.69 -27.40
N VAL A 102 -1.44 -6.80 -27.04
CA VAL A 102 -0.84 -8.06 -26.60
C VAL A 102 0.12 -7.74 -25.47
N ALA A 103 0.03 -8.50 -24.39
CA ALA A 103 0.97 -8.48 -23.29
C ALA A 103 1.57 -9.87 -23.07
N LEU A 104 2.85 -9.92 -22.71
CA LEU A 104 3.48 -11.17 -22.29
C LEU A 104 3.02 -11.51 -20.87
N ILE A 105 2.70 -12.78 -20.64
CA ILE A 105 2.35 -13.28 -19.29
C ILE A 105 3.51 -13.06 -18.31
N GLU A 106 4.75 -13.10 -18.79
CA GLU A 106 5.95 -12.81 -18.00
C GLU A 106 5.95 -11.35 -17.52
N ASP A 107 5.70 -10.38 -18.41
CA ASP A 107 5.58 -8.96 -18.04
C ASP A 107 4.44 -8.74 -17.03
N ILE A 108 3.30 -9.41 -17.21
CA ILE A 108 2.15 -9.34 -16.28
C ILE A 108 2.54 -9.83 -14.89
N ASN A 109 3.26 -10.95 -14.80
CA ASN A 109 3.71 -11.49 -13.51
C ASN A 109 4.75 -10.59 -12.84
N ASP A 110 5.73 -10.09 -13.59
CA ASP A 110 6.74 -9.17 -13.06
C ASP A 110 6.09 -7.89 -12.51
N ILE A 111 5.13 -7.33 -13.25
CA ILE A 111 4.43 -6.09 -12.87
C ILE A 111 3.48 -6.34 -11.69
N LYS A 112 2.87 -7.52 -11.60
CA LYS A 112 2.07 -7.97 -10.44
C LYS A 112 2.91 -8.03 -9.17
N ASP A 113 4.10 -8.63 -9.23
CA ASP A 113 5.02 -8.71 -8.10
C ASP A 113 5.51 -7.31 -7.66
N ILE A 114 5.80 -6.43 -8.63
CA ILE A 114 6.13 -5.03 -8.36
C ILE A 114 4.97 -4.31 -7.67
N ALA A 115 3.74 -4.47 -8.17
CA ALA A 115 2.55 -3.85 -7.59
C ALA A 115 2.33 -4.31 -6.14
N ASP A 116 2.46 -5.61 -5.88
CA ASP A 116 2.34 -6.18 -4.53
C ASP A 116 3.40 -5.62 -3.58
N ALA A 117 4.66 -5.58 -4.01
CA ALA A 117 5.75 -5.03 -3.20
C ALA A 117 5.53 -3.55 -2.83
N ILE A 118 5.03 -2.74 -3.76
CA ILE A 118 4.74 -1.32 -3.51
C ILE A 118 3.54 -1.16 -2.58
N ILE A 119 2.46 -1.92 -2.79
CA ILE A 119 1.25 -1.86 -1.96
C ILE A 119 1.54 -2.33 -0.54
N ASP A 120 2.30 -3.42 -0.36
CA ASP A 120 2.70 -3.94 0.94
C ASP A 120 3.55 -2.92 1.71
N TYR A 121 4.46 -2.25 1.02
CA TYR A 121 5.21 -1.14 1.61
C TYR A 121 4.29 0.00 2.01
N CYS A 122 3.36 0.42 1.15
CA CYS A 122 2.39 1.46 1.49
C CYS A 122 1.57 1.10 2.74
N ASP A 123 1.17 -0.17 2.87
CA ASP A 123 0.49 -0.70 4.05
C ASP A 123 1.34 -0.70 5.31
N SER A 124 2.64 -0.90 5.17
CA SER A 124 3.58 -0.78 6.29
C SER A 124 3.70 0.65 6.81
N LEU A 125 3.42 1.66 5.97
CA LEU A 125 3.46 3.08 6.32
C LEU A 125 2.17 3.57 6.99
N VAL A 126 1.06 2.84 6.85
CA VAL A 126 -0.21 3.20 7.50
C VAL A 126 -0.06 3.03 9.01
N LYS A 127 0.10 4.14 9.71
CA LYS A 127 0.06 4.16 11.18
C LYS A 127 -1.37 3.90 11.63
N THR A 128 -1.52 2.88 12.46
CA THR A 128 -2.82 2.51 13.03
C THR A 128 -2.90 2.91 14.50
N LEU A 129 -4.09 3.34 14.92
CA LEU A 129 -4.38 3.59 16.33
C LEU A 129 -5.05 2.36 16.91
N HIS A 130 -4.39 1.72 17.87
CA HIS A 130 -4.90 0.54 18.55
C HIS A 130 -5.52 0.91 19.88
N ASP A 131 -6.78 0.56 20.10
CA ASP A 131 -7.44 0.75 21.40
C ASP A 131 -7.22 -0.48 22.31
N MET A 132 -6.65 -0.24 23.49
CA MET A 132 -6.42 -1.26 24.52
C MET A 132 -7.04 -0.84 25.86
N LYS A 133 -7.64 -1.80 26.55
CA LYS A 133 -8.17 -1.60 27.90
C LYS A 133 -7.19 -2.17 28.93
N LEU A 134 -6.89 -1.40 29.97
CA LEU A 134 -5.98 -1.80 31.05
C LEU A 134 -6.66 -1.63 32.41
N TYR A 135 -6.38 -2.56 33.32
CA TYR A 135 -6.67 -2.37 34.74
C TYR A 135 -5.87 -1.18 35.30
N ASP A 136 -6.41 -0.57 36.35
CA ASP A 136 -5.91 0.68 36.95
C ASP A 136 -4.41 0.65 37.25
N ASP A 137 -3.93 -0.40 37.93
CA ASP A 137 -2.51 -0.58 38.25
C ASP A 137 -1.62 -0.57 37.00
N ALA A 138 -2.01 -1.33 35.97
CA ALA A 138 -1.24 -1.42 34.73
C ALA A 138 -1.25 -0.10 33.95
N PHE A 139 -2.37 0.62 33.98
CA PHE A 139 -2.50 1.94 33.36
C PHE A 139 -1.60 2.97 34.03
N ASN A 140 -1.62 3.04 35.37
CA ASN A 140 -0.80 3.98 36.15
C ASN A 140 0.69 3.72 35.97
N LEU A 141 1.11 2.45 35.86
CA LEU A 141 2.50 2.10 35.57
C LEU A 141 2.99 2.59 34.19
N ILE A 142 2.15 2.50 33.15
CA ILE A 142 2.48 3.03 31.81
C ILE A 142 2.47 4.56 31.82
N LYS A 143 1.45 5.17 32.44
CA LYS A 143 1.31 6.62 32.59
C LYS A 143 2.54 7.25 33.25
N ASN A 144 3.06 6.60 34.29
CA ASN A 144 4.23 7.06 35.04
C ASN A 144 5.57 6.65 34.40
N LYS A 145 5.56 6.01 33.23
CA LYS A 145 6.75 5.52 32.50
C LYS A 145 7.63 4.57 33.33
N THR A 146 7.08 3.91 34.34
CA THR A 146 7.80 2.98 35.23
C THR A 146 7.76 1.54 34.77
N LYS A 147 6.91 1.22 33.78
CA LYS A 147 6.83 -0.09 33.14
C LYS A 147 7.37 -0.05 31.72
N THR A 148 8.41 -0.83 31.47
CA THR A 148 8.82 -1.19 30.11
C THR A 148 7.76 -2.13 29.53
N ILE A 149 7.21 -1.78 28.37
CA ILE A 149 6.22 -2.62 27.69
C ILE A 149 6.97 -3.82 27.09
N GLU A 150 7.13 -4.89 27.86
CA GLU A 150 7.57 -6.19 27.32
C GLU A 150 6.39 -6.87 26.60
N MET A 151 6.59 -7.13 25.31
CA MET A 151 5.55 -7.63 24.43
C MET A 151 5.43 -9.16 24.57
N ARG A 152 4.46 -9.64 25.35
CA ARG A 152 4.10 -11.08 25.38
C ARG A 152 3.32 -11.44 24.11
N LEU A 153 3.95 -12.20 23.21
CA LEU A 153 3.58 -12.41 21.80
C LEU A 153 2.45 -13.43 21.50
N ASN A 154 1.65 -13.83 22.49
CA ASN A 154 0.66 -14.92 22.32
C ASN A 154 -0.80 -14.46 22.09
N ASP A 155 -1.07 -13.16 21.96
CA ASP A 155 -2.44 -12.62 21.77
C ASP A 155 -2.63 -12.08 20.34
N LYS A 156 -3.72 -12.50 19.67
CA LYS A 156 -4.09 -12.09 18.30
C LYS A 156 -4.12 -10.58 18.11
N LYS A 157 -4.54 -9.80 19.12
CA LYS A 157 -4.56 -8.33 19.04
C LYS A 157 -3.16 -7.72 19.06
N ARG A 158 -2.23 -8.32 19.81
CA ARG A 158 -0.85 -7.83 19.94
C ARG A 158 0.00 -8.16 18.70
N LYS A 159 -0.40 -9.17 17.90
CA LYS A 159 0.23 -9.49 16.61
C LYS A 159 -0.01 -8.42 15.53
N LEU A 160 -1.00 -7.55 15.71
CA LEU A 160 -1.32 -6.48 14.75
C LEU A 160 -0.50 -5.21 14.97
N LEU A 161 0.21 -5.09 16.09
CA LEU A 161 1.03 -3.92 16.42
C LEU A 161 2.28 -3.89 15.56
N LYS A 162 2.51 -2.77 14.88
CA LYS A 162 3.72 -2.49 14.13
C LYS A 162 4.49 -1.34 14.79
N LYS A 163 5.81 -1.33 14.61
CA LYS A 163 6.65 -0.22 15.09
C LYS A 163 6.18 1.09 14.44
N GLY A 164 5.87 2.10 15.25
CA GLY A 164 5.39 3.40 14.78
C GLY A 164 3.87 3.56 14.78
N ASP A 165 3.11 2.51 15.10
CA ASP A 165 1.69 2.61 15.46
C ASP A 165 1.49 3.40 16.75
N PHE A 166 0.28 3.94 16.92
CA PHE A 166 -0.15 4.57 18.16
C PHE A 166 -1.00 3.59 18.96
N ILE A 167 -0.88 3.62 20.29
CA ILE A 167 -1.72 2.83 21.18
C ILE A 167 -2.49 3.77 22.10
N ARG A 168 -3.82 3.70 22.06
CA ARG A 168 -4.69 4.33 23.05
C ARG A 168 -5.00 3.35 24.16
N PHE A 169 -4.42 3.57 25.34
CA PHE A 169 -4.79 2.87 26.56
C PHE A 169 -6.00 3.54 27.20
N THR A 170 -6.96 2.73 27.64
CA THR A 170 -8.12 3.17 28.43
C THR A 170 -8.11 2.44 29.77
N ASN A 171 -8.11 3.19 30.87
CA ASN A 171 -8.27 2.65 32.21
C ASN A 171 -9.69 2.11 32.37
N THR A 172 -9.84 0.82 32.72
CA THR A 172 -11.16 0.19 32.85
C THR A 172 -11.95 0.66 34.07
N LEU A 173 -11.28 1.22 35.08
CA LEU A 173 -11.90 1.74 36.29
C LEU A 173 -12.33 3.20 36.14
N THR A 174 -11.41 4.06 35.70
CA THR A 174 -11.64 5.51 35.65
C THR A 174 -12.12 6.02 34.28
N GLY A 175 -11.96 5.22 33.22
CA GLY A 175 -12.20 5.64 31.84
C GLY A 175 -11.12 6.57 31.28
N GLU A 176 -10.07 6.88 32.05
CA GLU A 176 -8.96 7.73 31.62
C GLU A 176 -8.28 7.15 30.36
N LYS A 177 -7.89 8.02 29.43
CA LYS A 177 -7.25 7.65 28.16
C LYS A 177 -5.85 8.23 28.05
N LEU A 178 -4.90 7.41 27.60
CA LEU A 178 -3.52 7.77 27.34
C LEU A 178 -3.14 7.29 25.93
N ILE A 179 -2.55 8.16 25.11
CA ILE A 179 -2.02 7.80 23.79
C ILE A 179 -0.49 7.73 23.90
N CYS A 180 0.06 6.63 23.41
CA CYS A 180 1.49 6.35 23.36
C CYS A 180 1.93 6.06 21.93
#